data_AF-A0A4R0PZF5-F1
#
_entry.id   AF-A0A4R0PZF5-F1
#
_cell.length_a   1.000
_cell.length_b   1.000
_cell.length_c   1.000
_cell.angle_alpha   90.00
_cell.angle_beta   90.00
_cell.angle_gamma   90.00
#
_symmetry.space_group_name_H-M   'P 1'
#
loop_
_entity.id
_entity.type
_entity.pdbx_description
1 polymer ?
#
loop_
_entity_poly.entity_id
_entity_poly.type
_entity_poly.pdbx_seq_one_letter_code
_entity_poly.pdbx_strand_id
1 'polypeptide(L)' 'MDAIKTVEDYRKVLLRINTLMNKGSQAITYEEMSEIRELRSQASSYEKVRYDHTINSEEGC' A
#
# COMPACT_ATOMS: atom_id res chain seq x y z
N MET A 1 -1.25 13.52 -3.32
CA MET A 1 -2.15 12.62 -2.57
C MET A 1 -1.59 12.45 -1.17
N ASP A 2 -2.45 12.51 -0.15
CA ASP A 2 -2.08 12.42 1.27
C ASP A 2 -1.56 11.04 1.66
N ALA A 3 -0.65 11.00 2.65
CA ALA A 3 -0.15 9.77 3.23
C ALA A 3 -1.25 9.01 4.00
N ILE A 4 -1.20 7.68 3.94
CA ILE A 4 -2.08 6.78 4.71
C ILE A 4 -1.80 6.97 6.21
N LYS A 5 -2.82 7.38 6.98
CA LYS A 5 -2.70 7.63 8.42
C LYS A 5 -3.46 6.61 9.26
N THR A 6 -4.54 6.05 8.72
CA THR A 6 -5.42 5.14 9.46
C THR A 6 -5.51 3.75 8.82
N VAL A 7 -5.97 2.78 9.61
CA VAL A 7 -6.25 1.42 9.13
C VAL A 7 -7.34 1.43 8.05
N GLU A 8 -8.30 2.35 8.16
CA GLU A 8 -9.38 2.49 7.20
C GLU A 8 -8.85 2.99 5.85
N ASP A 9 -7.96 3.99 5.86
CA ASP A 9 -7.31 4.49 4.63
C ASP A 9 -6.50 3.40 3.96
N TYR A 10 -5.75 2.61 4.75
CA TYR A 10 -5.00 1.47 4.24
C TYR A 10 -5.91 0.44 3.56
N ARG A 11 -7.05 0.11 4.17
CA ARG A 11 -8.04 -0.81 3.57
C ARG A 11 -8.64 -0.25 2.27
N LYS A 12 -8.94 1.05 2.21
CA LYS A 12 -9.42 1.72 0.99
C LYS A 12 -8.39 1.65 -0.14
N VAL A 13 -7.12 1.91 0.18
CA VAL A 13 -6.00 1.80 -0.77
C VAL A 13 -5.87 0.38 -1.32
N LEU A 14 -5.91 -0.64 -0.44
CA LEU A 14 -5.85 -2.04 -0.87
C LEU A 14 -7.03 -2.43 -1.77
N LEU A 15 -8.25 -2.01 -1.41
CA LEU A 15 -9.44 -2.26 -2.22
C LEU A 15 -9.33 -1.62 -3.61
N ARG A 16 -8.78 -0.41 -3.69
CA ARG A 16 -8.56 0.31 -4.94
C ARG A 16 -7.55 -0.42 -5.83
N ILE A 17 -6.41 -0.84 -5.28
CA ILE A 17 -5.42 -1.66 -5.99
C ILE A 17 -6.08 -2.93 -6.52
N ASN A 18 -6.86 -3.63 -5.70
CA ASN A 18 -7.52 -4.87 -6.08
C ASN A 18 -8.55 -4.65 -7.21
N THR A 19 -9.31 -3.55 -7.15
CA THR A 19 -10.26 -3.17 -8.19
C THR A 19 -9.56 -2.89 -9.52
N LEU A 20 -8.45 -2.15 -9.49
CA LEU A 20 -7.67 -1.85 -10.69
C LEU A 20 -7.06 -3.12 -11.28
N MET A 21 -6.45 -3.98 -10.45
CA MET A 21 -5.87 -5.25 -10.92
C MET A 21 -6.91 -6.24 -11.46
N ASN A 22 -8.14 -6.23 -10.93
CA ASN A 22 -9.24 -7.06 -11.43
C ASN A 22 -9.80 -6.64 -12.80
N LYS A 23 -9.46 -5.44 -13.31
CA LYS A 23 -9.82 -5.07 -14.69
C LYS A 23 -9.15 -5.97 -15.73
N GLY A 24 -8.12 -6.73 -15.34
CA GLY A 24 -7.36 -7.60 -16.23
C GLY A 24 -6.28 -6.82 -16.98
N SER A 25 -5.19 -7.51 -17.31
CA SER A 25 -3.96 -6.93 -17.88
C SER A 25 -4.15 -6.27 -19.25
N GLN A 26 -5.26 -6.51 -19.94
CA GLN A 26 -5.58 -5.89 -21.24
C GLN A 26 -6.44 -4.63 -21.15
N ALA A 27 -7.09 -4.36 -20.01
CA ALA A 27 -8.00 -3.22 -19.84
C ALA A 27 -7.46 -2.12 -18.90
N ILE A 28 -6.29 -2.34 -18.29
CA ILE A 28 -5.61 -1.35 -17.46
C ILE A 28 -4.90 -0.34 -18.35
N THR A 29 -5.15 0.94 -18.13
CA THR A 29 -4.41 2.03 -18.79
C THR A 29 -3.03 2.25 -18.14
N TYR A 30 -2.16 2.97 -18.84
CA TYR A 30 -0.86 3.37 -18.27
C TYR A 30 -1.02 4.23 -17.01
N GLU A 31 -2.01 5.11 -16.98
CA GLU A 31 -2.33 5.95 -15.82
C GLU A 31 -2.78 5.11 -14.62
N GLU A 32 -3.61 4.09 -14.84
CA GLU A 32 -4.04 3.16 -13.80
C GLU A 32 -2.87 2.31 -13.29
N MET A 33 -1.94 1.92 -14.16
CA MET A 33 -0.69 1.29 -13.73
C MET A 33 0.16 2.21 -12.85
N SER A 34 0.24 3.50 -13.19
CA SER A 34 0.92 4.49 -12.35
C SER A 34 0.23 4.62 -10.99
N GLU A 35 -1.10 4.71 -10.98
CA GLU A 35 -1.91 4.77 -9.77
C GLU A 35 -1.65 3.54 -8.87
N ILE A 36 -1.63 2.32 -9.45
CA ILE A 36 -1.31 1.10 -8.69
C ILE A 36 0.09 1.19 -8.05
N ARG A 37 1.10 1.69 -8.77
CA ARG A 37 2.47 1.81 -8.24
C ARG A 37 2.52 2.79 -7.07
N GLU A 38 1.87 3.94 -7.21
CA GLU A 38 1.81 4.95 -6.15
C GLU A 38 1.07 4.41 -4.91
N LEU A 39 -0.08 3.77 -5.10
CA LEU A 39 -0.88 3.17 -4.03
C LEU A 39 -0.10 2.06 -3.30
N ARG A 40 0.64 1.21 -4.02
CA ARG A 40 1.51 0.19 -3.41
C ARG A 40 2.65 0.80 -2.60
N SER A 41 3.28 1.87 -3.09
CA SER A 41 4.34 2.58 -2.38
C SER A 41 3.84 3.17 -1.05
N GLN A 42 2.63 3.76 -1.06
CA GLN A 42 2.00 4.31 0.14
C GLN A 42 1.61 3.21 1.13
N ALA A 43 1.03 2.11 0.65
CA ALA A 43 0.70 0.95 1.48
C ALA A 43 1.95 0.39 2.17
N SER A 44 3.04 0.21 1.42
CA SER A 44 4.32 -0.26 1.97
C SER A 44 4.92 0.70 3.00
N SER A 45 4.80 2.01 2.78
CA SER A 45 5.26 3.02 3.73
C SER A 45 4.47 2.98 5.05
N TYR A 46 3.15 2.81 4.95
CA TYR A 46 2.29 2.63 6.13
C TYR A 46 2.58 1.32 6.86
N GLU A 47 2.76 0.23 6.13
CA GLU A 47 3.12 -1.08 6.69
C GLU A 47 4.46 -1.05 7.38
N LYS A 48 5.45 -0.35 6.81
CA LYS A 48 6.73 -0.13 7.46
C LYS A 48 6.50 0.57 8.79
N VAL A 49 5.94 1.77 8.82
CA VAL A 49 5.72 2.51 10.09
C VAL A 49 4.94 1.69 11.14
N ARG A 50 3.98 0.87 10.72
CA ARG A 50 3.12 0.09 11.62
C ARG A 50 3.70 -1.24 12.07
N TYR A 51 4.47 -1.91 11.22
CA TYR A 51 4.95 -3.28 11.41
C TYR A 51 6.48 -3.39 11.37
N ASP A 52 7.23 -2.27 11.41
CA ASP A 52 8.68 -2.22 11.69
C ASP A 52 8.92 -2.74 13.11
N HIS A 53 8.84 -4.07 13.27
CA HIS A 53 9.22 -4.77 14.49
C HIS A 53 10.75 -4.83 14.65
N THR A 54 11.50 -4.31 13.66
CA THR A 54 12.96 -4.19 13.69
C THR A 54 13.48 -3.17 14.71
N ILE A 55 12.62 -2.34 15.32
CA ILE A 55 13.00 -1.40 16.39
C ILE A 55 12.61 -1.89 17.80
N ASN A 56 11.85 -3.00 17.93
CA ASN A 56 11.54 -3.63 19.23
C ASN A 56 12.16 -5.03 19.39
N SER A 57 13.28 -5.28 18.70
CA SER A 57 14.26 -6.24 19.21
C SER A 57 15.34 -5.48 19.98
N GLU A 58 14.93 -4.78 21.05
CA GLU A 58 15.86 -4.50 22.14
C GLU A 58 16.25 -5.84 22.77
N GLU A 59 17.56 -6.08 22.77
CA GLU A 59 18.30 -6.73 23.85
C GLU A 59 17.79 -8.10 24.34
N GLY A 60 18.32 -9.17 23.73
CA GLY A 60 18.13 -10.53 24.22
C GLY A 60 19.29 -11.44 23.88
N CYS A 61 20.21 -11.55 24.85
CA CYS A 61 21.39 -12.45 24.97
C CYS A 61 22.73 -11.95 24.41
#